data_AF-A0A9E3NK13-F1
#
_entry.id   AF-A0A9E3NK13-F1
#
_cell.length_a   1.000
_cell.length_b   1.000
_cell.length_c   1.000
_cell.angle_alpha   90.00
_cell.angle_beta   90.00
_cell.angle_gamma   90.00
#
_symmetry.space_group_name_H-M   'P 1'
#
loop_
_entity.id
_entity.type
_entity.pdbx_description
1 polymer ?
#
loop_
_entity_poly.entity_id
_entity_poly.type
_entity_poly.pdbx_seq_one_letter_code
_entity_poly.pdbx_strand_id
1 'polypeptide(L)' 'MKTITLKINDKSIAGKTFLAFLKTFVAKEKAVEIVEEPKSPYNPKFVEMVNNAEKSKKRYEVKNVDDLWASL' A
#
# COMPACT_ATOMS: atom_id res chain seq x y z
N MET A 1 21.88 -11.34 14.48
CA MET A 1 20.47 -10.89 14.37
C MET A 1 19.61 -12.11 14.11
N LYS A 2 18.42 -12.21 14.71
CA LYS A 2 17.45 -13.28 14.43
C LYS A 2 16.18 -12.64 13.88
N THR A 3 15.61 -13.23 12.83
CA THR A 3 14.44 -12.69 12.14
C THR A 3 13.22 -13.55 12.47
N ILE A 4 12.12 -12.89 12.83
CA ILE A 4 10.82 -13.53 13.06
C ILE A 4 9.81 -12.81 12.17
N THR A 5 9.08 -13.57 11.35
CA THR A 5 8.00 -13.04 10.52
C THR A 5 6.66 -13.31 11.21
N LEU A 6 5.88 -12.25 11.45
CA LEU A 6 4.58 -12.33 12.12
C LEU A 6 3.49 -11.80 11.19
N LYS A 7 2.45 -12.60 10.96
CA LYS A 7 1.25 -12.16 10.24
C LYS A 7 0.22 -11.63 11.24
N ILE A 8 -0.02 -10.32 11.21
CA ILE A 8 -0.96 -9.65 12.13
C ILE A 8 -2.21 -9.23 11.34
N ASN A 9 -3.38 -9.64 11.81
CA ASN A 9 -4.64 -9.14 11.28
C ASN A 9 -4.99 -7.78 11.94
N ASP A 10 -4.70 -6.69 11.24
CA ASP A 10 -4.95 -5.31 11.68
C ASP A 10 -6.44 -4.93 11.82
N LYS A 11 -7.36 -5.78 11.36
CA LYS A 11 -8.81 -5.59 11.54
C LYS A 11 -9.31 -6.16 12.87
N SER A 12 -8.59 -7.08 13.49
CA SER A 12 -8.98 -7.69 14.78
C SER A 12 -8.55 -6.82 15.97
N ILE A 13 -9.29 -6.89 17.09
CA ILE A 13 -8.94 -6.18 18.33
C ILE A 13 -7.55 -6.61 18.81
N ALA A 14 -7.31 -7.93 18.88
CA ALA A 14 -6.02 -8.48 19.30
C ALA A 14 -4.85 -8.01 18.41
N GLY A 15 -5.04 -8.01 17.09
CA GLY A 15 -4.01 -7.56 16.15
C GLY A 15 -3.69 -6.07 16.28
N LYS A 16 -4.72 -5.22 16.47
CA LYS A 16 -4.52 -3.78 16.74
C LYS A 16 -3.75 -3.55 18.03
N THR A 17 -4.13 -4.23 19.11
CA THR A 17 -3.47 -4.10 20.42
C THR A 17 -2.02 -4.57 20.37
N PHE A 18 -1.75 -5.70 19.71
CA PHE A 18 -0.40 -6.22 19.56
C PHE A 18 0.49 -5.30 18.72
N LEU A 19 -0.04 -4.74 17.62
CA LEU A 19 0.69 -3.76 16.80
C LEU A 19 1.01 -2.48 17.58
N ALA A 20 0.08 -1.98 18.39
CA ALA A 20 0.32 -0.80 19.25
C ALA A 20 1.41 -1.07 20.29
N PHE A 21 1.38 -2.24 20.93
CA PHE A 21 2.44 -2.69 21.84
C PHE A 21 3.80 -2.72 21.14
N LEU A 22 3.91 -3.36 19.98
CA LEU A 22 5.17 -3.43 19.22
C LEU A 22 5.71 -2.04 18.86
N LYS A 23 4.86 -1.14 18.37
CA LYS A 23 5.26 0.23 18.01
C LYS A 23 5.80 1.01 19.21
N THR A 24 5.18 0.87 20.38
CA THR A 24 5.66 1.55 21.60
C THR A 24 6.94 0.93 22.16
N PHE A 25 7.08 -0.39 22.08
CA PHE A 25 8.28 -1.09 22.52
C PHE A 25 9.50 -0.71 21.67
N VAL A 26 9.35 -0.75 20.34
CA VAL A 26 10.41 -0.40 19.37
C VAL A 26 10.81 1.08 19.44
N ALA A 27 9.86 1.98 19.75
CA ALA A 27 10.16 3.40 19.93
C ALA A 27 11.03 3.67 21.17
N LYS A 28 10.96 2.81 22.20
CA LYS A 28 11.71 2.95 23.45
C LYS A 28 13.08 2.28 23.39
N GLU A 29 13.17 1.13 22.72
CA GLU A 29 14.41 0.34 22.64
C GLU A 29 14.76 0.03 21.19
N LYS A 30 15.95 0.45 20.74
CA LYS A 30 16.51 0.15 19.40
C LYS A 30 16.87 -1.34 19.18
N ALA A 31 16.36 -2.24 20.01
CA ALA A 31 16.70 -3.67 19.98
C ALA A 31 15.90 -4.46 18.93
N VAL A 32 14.74 -3.94 18.51
CA VAL A 32 13.83 -4.60 17.57
C VAL A 32 13.47 -3.63 16.45
N GLU A 33 13.41 -4.12 15.22
CA GLU A 33 13.03 -3.36 14.03
C GLU A 33 11.71 -3.90 13.47
N ILE A 34 10.78 -3.00 13.12
CA ILE A 34 9.54 -3.37 12.43
C ILE A 34 9.76 -3.14 10.94
N VAL A 35 9.88 -4.24 10.19
CA VAL A 35 9.91 -4.22 8.74
C VAL A 35 8.50 -4.47 8.23
N GLU A 36 7.81 -3.43 7.79
CA GLU A 36 6.50 -3.56 7.16
C GLU A 36 6.68 -4.00 5.70
N GLU A 37 6.00 -5.07 5.29
CA GLU A 37 5.91 -5.43 3.88
C GLU A 37 5.15 -4.32 3.13
N PRO A 38 5.60 -3.93 1.93
CA PRO A 38 4.86 -2.96 1.13
C PRO A 38 3.46 -3.50 0.86
N LYS A 39 2.44 -2.81 1.39
CA LYS A 39 1.01 -3.20 1.27
C LYS A 39 0.56 -3.42 -0.18
N SER A 40 1.23 -2.77 -1.12
CA SER A 40 1.03 -2.94 -2.55
C SER A 40 2.39 -3.17 -3.20
N PRO A 41 2.50 -4.16 -4.11
CA PRO A 41 3.70 -4.29 -4.94
C PRO A 41 3.86 -3.11 -5.91
N TYR A 42 2.83 -2.27 -6.05
CA TYR A 42 2.80 -1.12 -6.95
C TYR A 42 3.21 0.17 -6.25
N ASN A 43 3.90 1.04 -7.00
CA ASN A 43 4.28 2.38 -6.54
C ASN A 43 3.04 3.16 -6.04
N PRO A 44 3.10 3.83 -4.87
CA PRO A 44 1.98 4.60 -4.33
C PRO A 44 1.37 5.62 -5.31
N LYS A 45 2.21 6.32 -6.10
CA LYS A 45 1.73 7.29 -7.11
C LYS A 45 0.95 6.61 -8.23
N PHE A 46 1.33 5.40 -8.60
CA PHE A 46 0.61 4.61 -9.59
C PHE A 46 -0.78 4.21 -9.06
N VAL A 47 -0.84 3.72 -7.82
CA VAL A 47 -2.12 3.38 -7.16
C VAL A 47 -3.02 4.60 -7.07
N GLU A 48 -2.48 5.77 -6.71
CA GLU A 48 -3.23 7.03 -6.67
C GLU A 48 -3.78 7.43 -8.05
N MET A 49 -2.95 7.37 -9.09
CA MET A 49 -3.36 7.64 -10.47
C MET A 49 -4.53 6.75 -10.92
N VAL A 50 -4.45 5.45 -10.66
CA VAL A 50 -5.52 4.49 -11.00
C VAL A 50 -6.81 4.80 -10.25
N ASN A 51 -6.73 5.02 -8.93
CA ASN A 51 -7.91 5.36 -8.12
C ASN A 51 -8.57 6.68 -8.58
N ASN A 52 -7.77 7.66 -9.01
CA ASN A 52 -8.30 8.92 -9.54
C ASN A 52 -8.97 8.72 -10.91
N ALA A 53 -8.40 7.89 -11.78
CA ALA A 53 -9.00 7.54 -13.07
C ALA A 53 -10.32 6.78 -12.90
N GLU A 54 -10.40 5.83 -11.96
CA GLU A 54 -11.61 5.06 -11.65
C GLU A 54 -12.77 5.94 -11.19
N LYS A 55 -12.48 6.90 -10.30
CA LYS A 55 -13.47 7.86 -9.76
C LYS A 55 -13.87 8.94 -10.77
N SER A 56 -13.11 9.11 -11.84
CA SER A 56 -13.37 10.14 -12.85
C SER A 56 -14.66 9.84 -13.62
N LYS A 57 -15.49 10.88 -13.76
CA LYS A 57 -16.66 10.87 -14.66
C LYS A 57 -16.28 11.17 -16.12
N LYS A 58 -15.08 11.72 -16.35
CA LYS A 58 -14.55 11.98 -17.69
C LYS A 58 -13.90 10.70 -18.20
N ARG A 59 -14.59 10.02 -19.11
CA ARG A 59 -14.10 8.84 -19.81
C ARG A 59 -13.93 9.19 -21.28
N TYR A 60 -12.81 8.76 -21.85
CA TYR A 60 -12.52 8.91 -23.26
C TYR A 60 -12.62 7.52 -23.88
N GLU A 61 -13.54 7.36 -24.81
CA GLU A 61 -13.67 6.13 -25.59
C GLU A 61 -12.87 6.30 -26.88
N VAL A 62 -11.87 5.45 -27.05
CA VAL A 62 -11.06 5.40 -28.26
C VAL A 62 -11.78 4.53 -29.28
N LYS A 63 -12.30 5.15 -30.33
CA LYS A 63 -13.00 4.44 -31.42
C LYS A 63 -12.04 3.86 -32.47
N ASN A 64 -10.85 4.46 -32.60
CA ASN A 64 -9.82 4.05 -33.52
C ASN A 64 -8.46 4.04 -32.81
N VAL A 65 -7.72 2.95 -32.98
CA VAL A 65 -6.41 2.75 -32.37
C VAL A 65 -5.35 3.67 -32.99
N ASP A 66 -5.45 3.98 -34.29
CA ASP A 66 -4.49 4.84 -34.98
C ASP A 66 -4.55 6.28 -34.44
N ASP A 67 -5.75 6.79 -34.16
CA ASP A 67 -5.96 8.12 -33.58
C ASP A 67 -5.42 8.21 -32.14
N LEU A 68 -5.47 7.11 -31.39
CA LEU A 68 -4.87 7.03 -30.06
C LEU A 68 -3.36 7.17 -30.14
N TRP A 69 -2.71 6.42 -31.03
CA TRP A 69 -1.26 6.49 -31.21
C TRP A 69 -0.80 7.85 -31.74
N ALA A 70 -1.62 8.52 -32.56
CA ALA A 70 -1.32 9.88 -33.03
C ALA A 70 -1.48 10.96 -31.93
N SER A 71 -2.20 10.66 -30.85
CA SER A 71 -2.50 11.60 -29.76
C SER A 71 -1.53 11.53 -28.57
N LEU A 72 -0.66 10.52 -28.54
CA LEU A 72 0.34 10.24 -27.51
C LEU A 72 1.70 10.85 -27.86
#